data_AF-A0A9E6P316-F1
#
_entry.id   AF-A0A9E6P316-F1
#
_cell.length_a   1.000
_cell.length_b   1.000
_cell.length_c   1.000
_cell.angle_alpha   90.00
_cell.angle_beta   90.00
_cell.angle_gamma   90.00
#
_symmetry.space_group_name_H-M   'P 1'
#
loop_
_entity.id
_entity.type
_entity.pdbx_description
1 polymer ?
#
loop_
_entity_poly.entity_id
_entity_poly.type
_entity_poly.pdbx_seq_one_letter_code
_entity_poly.pdbx_strand_id
1 'polypeptide(L)'
;MFLRLKARVGYWLARRLFHWSWFVRQPRGWHWLEGQFARMANLGDVSAQSFYGHILTFRGVGLGAREEGIRLLRLAALAGDGKAAYQVGVISLAGTPSQTPDPAEAARWWSMAAKAGHPLAEMKLQQLKAGDSTQ
;
A
#
# COMPACT_ATOMS: atom_id res chain seq x y z
N MET A 1 -2.38 -15.08 23.28
CA MET A 1 -1.47 -13.91 23.43
C MET A 1 -0.08 -14.13 22.84
N PHE A 2 0.58 -15.26 23.13
CA PHE A 2 1.93 -15.60 22.67
C PHE A 2 2.16 -15.55 21.12
N LEU A 3 1.22 -16.09 20.33
CA LEU A 3 1.34 -16.12 18.86
C LEU A 3 1.40 -14.72 18.21
N ARG A 4 0.65 -13.75 18.76
CA ARG A 4 0.66 -12.35 18.30
C ARG A 4 1.98 -11.66 18.62
N LEU A 5 2.56 -11.93 19.79
CA LEU A 5 3.86 -11.39 20.16
C LEU A 5 4.97 -11.92 19.24
N LYS A 6 4.98 -13.24 18.98
CA LYS A 6 5.92 -13.86 18.03
C LYS A 6 5.81 -13.26 16.63
N ALA A 7 4.57 -13.00 16.15
CA ALA A 7 4.35 -12.37 14.85
C ALA A 7 4.91 -10.94 14.79
N ARG A 8 4.71 -10.13 15.85
CA ARG A 8 5.26 -8.77 15.93
C ARG A 8 6.79 -8.76 15.91
N VAL A 9 7.43 -9.66 16.67
CA VAL A 9 8.89 -9.79 16.68
C VAL A 9 9.42 -10.21 15.31
N GLY A 10 8.78 -11.19 14.66
CA GLY A 10 9.13 -11.64 13.32
C GLY A 10 9.02 -10.51 12.29
N TYR A 11 7.94 -9.73 12.33
CA TYR A 11 7.75 -8.58 11.45
C TYR A 11 8.77 -7.47 11.69
N TRP A 12 9.05 -7.14 12.95
CA TRP A 12 10.09 -6.17 13.28
C TRP A 12 11.46 -6.59 12.70
N LEU A 13 11.82 -7.86 12.85
CA LEU A 13 13.06 -8.40 12.29
C LEU A 13 13.03 -8.34 10.75
N ALA A 14 11.91 -8.73 10.12
CA ALA A 14 11.76 -8.64 8.68
C ALA A 14 11.90 -7.20 8.16
N ARG A 15 11.32 -6.22 8.84
CA ARG A 15 11.47 -4.79 8.50
C ARG A 15 12.92 -4.32 8.57
N ARG A 16 13.71 -4.84 9.53
CA ARG A 16 15.14 -4.53 9.63
C ARG A 16 15.94 -5.20 8.51
N LEU A 17 15.72 -6.49 8.28
CA LEU A 17 16.42 -7.27 7.25
C LEU A 17 16.08 -6.83 5.81
N PHE A 18 14.91 -6.24 5.58
CA PHE A 18 14.53 -5.69 4.28
C PHE A 18 15.49 -4.62 3.73
N HIS A 19 16.24 -3.94 4.60
CA HIS A 19 17.22 -2.94 4.18
C HIS A 19 18.58 -3.55 3.82
N TRP A 20 18.78 -4.85 4.04
CA TRP A 20 20.02 -5.55 3.72
C TRP A 20 19.94 -6.16 2.33
N SER A 21 20.59 -5.51 1.36
CA SER A 21 20.51 -5.91 -0.05
C SER A 21 20.92 -7.36 -0.30
N TRP A 22 21.91 -7.88 0.44
CA TRP A 22 22.35 -9.27 0.29
C TRP A 22 21.26 -10.28 0.69
N PHE A 23 20.46 -9.96 1.71
CA PHE A 23 19.41 -10.85 2.22
C PHE A 23 18.19 -10.84 1.31
N VAL A 24 17.79 -9.65 0.84
CA VAL A 24 16.67 -9.45 -0.10
C VAL A 24 16.92 -10.14 -1.45
N ARG A 25 18.19 -10.25 -1.89
CA ARG A 25 18.54 -10.94 -3.14
C ARG A 25 18.43 -12.46 -3.06
N GLN A 26 18.39 -13.05 -1.86
CA GLN A 26 18.27 -14.50 -1.70
C GLN A 26 16.78 -14.91 -1.79
N PRO A 27 16.39 -15.84 -2.68
CA PRO A 27 14.99 -16.23 -2.85
C PRO A 27 14.34 -16.70 -1.54
N ARG A 28 15.05 -17.52 -0.75
CA ARG A 28 14.58 -17.98 0.56
C ARG A 28 14.42 -16.85 1.57
N GLY A 29 15.35 -15.90 1.57
CA GLY A 29 15.29 -14.71 2.42
C GLY A 29 14.07 -13.85 2.07
N TRP A 30 13.86 -13.59 0.78
CA TRP A 30 12.69 -12.88 0.26
C TRP A 30 11.37 -13.56 0.66
N HIS A 31 11.22 -14.86 0.41
CA HIS A 31 10.01 -15.61 0.79
C HIS A 31 9.75 -15.56 2.30
N TRP A 32 10.79 -15.62 3.13
CA TRP A 32 10.63 -15.49 4.57
C TRP A 32 10.14 -14.09 4.97
N LEU A 33 10.69 -13.03 4.36
CA LEU A 33 10.26 -11.64 4.57
C LEU A 33 8.78 -11.45 4.21
N GLU A 34 8.39 -11.87 3.00
CA GLU A 34 7.00 -11.82 2.53
C GLU A 34 6.07 -12.56 3.50
N GLY A 35 6.47 -13.73 3.98
CA GLY A 35 5.70 -14.48 4.99
C GLY A 35 5.45 -13.69 6.28
N GLN A 36 6.42 -12.88 6.74
CA GLN A 36 6.22 -12.04 7.93
C GLN A 36 5.34 -10.82 7.63
N PHE A 37 5.51 -10.19 6.46
CA PHE A 37 4.69 -9.06 6.03
C PHE A 37 3.22 -9.47 5.85
N ALA A 38 2.97 -10.56 5.12
CA ALA A 38 1.65 -11.14 4.91
C ALA A 38 0.98 -11.51 6.24
N ARG A 39 1.72 -12.16 7.16
CA ARG A 39 1.19 -12.54 8.48
C ARG A 39 0.70 -11.32 9.27
N MET A 40 1.48 -10.24 9.32
CA MET A 40 1.06 -9.04 10.04
C MET A 40 -0.07 -8.28 9.33
N ALA A 41 -0.04 -8.20 8.01
CA ALA A 41 -1.12 -7.61 7.23
C ALA A 41 -2.46 -8.35 7.46
N ASN A 42 -2.42 -9.69 7.52
CA ASN A 42 -3.57 -10.55 7.82
C ASN A 42 -4.08 -10.41 9.26
N LEU A 43 -3.21 -9.97 10.18
CA LEU A 43 -3.61 -9.66 11.57
C LEU A 43 -4.23 -8.26 11.73
N GLY A 44 -4.36 -7.50 10.63
CA GLY A 44 -4.94 -6.16 10.64
C GLY A 44 -3.95 -5.05 11.01
N ASP A 45 -2.64 -5.31 10.98
CA ASP A 45 -1.64 -4.29 11.26
C ASP A 45 -1.58 -3.29 10.10
N VAL A 46 -2.00 -2.04 10.35
CA VAL A 46 -2.14 -0.98 9.34
C VAL A 46 -0.82 -0.69 8.63
N SER A 47 0.29 -0.63 9.39
CA SER A 47 1.63 -0.40 8.82
C SER A 47 2.10 -1.57 7.95
N ALA A 48 1.80 -2.82 8.33
CA ALA A 48 2.07 -3.99 7.52
C ALA A 48 1.19 -4.06 6.26
N GLN A 49 -0.09 -3.71 6.35
CA GLN A 49 -0.99 -3.62 5.20
C GLN A 49 -0.50 -2.56 4.21
N SER A 50 -0.16 -1.35 4.68
CA SER A 50 0.39 -0.27 3.83
C SER A 50 1.71 -0.70 3.16
N PHE A 51 2.61 -1.31 3.93
CA PHE A 51 3.93 -1.72 3.43
C PHE A 51 3.89 -2.91 2.47
N TYR A 52 3.20 -3.98 2.87
CA TYR A 52 3.10 -5.19 2.05
C TYR A 52 2.24 -4.93 0.81
N GLY A 53 1.17 -4.15 0.97
CA GLY A 53 0.36 -3.67 -0.13
C GLY A 53 1.19 -2.96 -1.20
N HIS A 54 2.03 -2.00 -0.79
CA HIS A 54 2.97 -1.33 -1.69
C HIS A 54 3.91 -2.33 -2.41
N ILE A 55 4.51 -3.27 -1.70
CA ILE A 55 5.39 -4.27 -2.32
C ILE A 55 4.63 -5.07 -3.38
N LEU A 56 3.46 -5.59 -3.06
CA LEU A 56 2.68 -6.42 -3.96
C LEU A 56 2.17 -5.63 -5.18
N THR A 57 1.71 -4.39 -5.00
CA THR A 57 1.24 -3.55 -6.11
C THR A 57 2.32 -3.25 -7.13
N PHE A 58 3.55 -2.93 -6.69
CA PHE A 58 4.62 -2.46 -7.59
C PHE A 58 5.65 -3.54 -7.95
N ARG A 59 5.82 -4.57 -7.13
CA ARG A 59 6.83 -5.63 -7.30
C ARG A 59 6.25 -7.04 -7.30
N GLY A 60 4.95 -7.20 -7.02
CA GLY A 60 4.27 -8.49 -7.09
C GLY A 60 4.25 -9.04 -8.52
N VAL A 61 4.45 -10.35 -8.62
CA VAL A 61 4.42 -11.08 -9.90
C VAL A 61 3.00 -11.52 -10.20
N GLY A 62 2.47 -11.08 -11.35
CA GLY A 62 1.12 -11.43 -11.81
C GLY A 62 0.01 -10.51 -11.30
N LEU A 63 -1.16 -10.59 -11.94
CA LEU A 63 -2.32 -9.73 -11.64
C LEU A 63 -2.85 -9.94 -10.22
N GLY A 64 -2.99 -11.19 -9.77
CA GLY A 64 -3.50 -11.50 -8.44
C GLY A 64 -2.64 -10.90 -7.32
N ALA A 65 -1.32 -10.88 -7.46
CA ALA A 65 -0.43 -10.22 -6.50
C ALA A 65 -0.69 -8.71 -6.46
N ARG A 66 -0.81 -8.07 -7.63
CA ARG A 66 -1.06 -6.61 -7.69
C ARG A 66 -2.41 -6.22 -7.12
N GLU A 67 -3.45 -6.98 -7.43
CA GLU A 67 -4.80 -6.77 -6.89
C GLU A 67 -4.85 -6.96 -5.37
N GLU A 68 -4.18 -7.99 -4.84
CA GLU A 68 -4.03 -8.16 -3.40
C GLU A 68 -3.28 -6.99 -2.77
N GLY A 69 -2.24 -6.47 -3.44
CA GLY A 69 -1.54 -5.27 -3.02
C GLY A 69 -2.45 -4.05 -2.90
N ILE A 70 -3.29 -3.82 -3.93
CA ILE A 70 -4.27 -2.73 -3.95
C ILE A 70 -5.31 -2.91 -2.83
N ARG A 71 -5.77 -4.15 -2.60
CA ARG A 71 -6.70 -4.47 -1.52
C ARG A 71 -6.12 -4.13 -0.15
N LEU A 72 -4.87 -4.50 0.11
CA LEU A 72 -4.17 -4.17 1.36
C LEU A 72 -3.96 -2.66 1.52
N LEU A 73 -3.62 -1.93 0.45
CA LEU A 73 -3.53 -0.47 0.47
C LEU A 73 -4.88 0.17 0.80
N ARG A 74 -5.99 -0.31 0.21
CA ARG A 74 -7.35 0.16 0.55
C ARG A 74 -7.68 -0.06 2.03
N LEU A 75 -7.34 -1.22 2.59
CA LEU A 75 -7.54 -1.49 4.02
C LEU A 75 -6.74 -0.53 4.91
N ALA A 76 -5.46 -0.33 4.62
CA ALA A 76 -4.64 0.61 5.37
C ALA A 76 -5.15 2.05 5.26
N ALA A 77 -5.56 2.47 4.07
CA ALA A 77 -6.15 3.78 3.82
C ALA A 77 -7.43 4.02 4.62
N LEU A 78 -8.33 3.03 4.66
CA LEU A 78 -9.56 3.08 5.46
C LEU A 78 -9.27 3.14 6.96
N ALA A 79 -8.14 2.57 7.40
CA ALA A 79 -7.67 2.66 8.78
C ALA A 79 -6.89 3.95 9.10
N GLY A 80 -6.82 4.91 8.16
CA GLY A 80 -6.21 6.23 8.35
C GLY A 80 -4.77 6.36 7.86
N ASP A 81 -4.20 5.36 7.19
CA ASP A 81 -2.86 5.48 6.61
C ASP A 81 -2.87 6.42 5.38
N GLY A 82 -2.45 7.67 5.58
CA GLY A 82 -2.46 8.69 4.53
C GLY A 82 -1.59 8.34 3.33
N LYS A 83 -0.50 7.59 3.53
CA LYS A 83 0.38 7.13 2.44
C LYS A 83 -0.31 6.06 1.58
N ALA A 84 -1.04 5.14 2.18
CA ALA A 84 -1.83 4.16 1.46
C ALA A 84 -2.99 4.84 0.73
N ALA A 85 -3.72 5.75 1.38
CA ALA A 85 -4.77 6.53 0.74
C ALA A 85 -4.25 7.29 -0.49
N TYR A 86 -3.08 7.92 -0.39
CA TYR A 86 -2.46 8.59 -1.53
C TYR A 86 -2.18 7.63 -2.69
N GLN A 87 -1.62 6.46 -2.40
CA GLN A 87 -1.31 5.45 -3.42
C GLN A 87 -2.56 4.90 -4.09
N VAL A 88 -3.62 4.61 -3.32
CA VAL A 88 -4.90 4.18 -3.90
C VAL A 88 -5.45 5.26 -4.82
N GLY A 89 -5.38 6.54 -4.43
CA GLY A 89 -5.82 7.62 -5.32
C GLY A 89 -5.04 7.70 -6.63
N VAL A 90 -3.72 7.49 -6.60
CA VAL A 90 -2.90 7.41 -7.82
C VAL A 90 -3.32 6.22 -8.70
N ILE A 91 -3.56 5.06 -8.08
CA ILE A 91 -3.97 3.85 -8.80
C ILE A 91 -5.36 4.02 -9.42
N SER A 92 -6.31 4.61 -8.69
CA SER A 92 -7.65 4.91 -9.19
C SER A 92 -7.61 5.85 -10.39
N LEU A 93 -6.77 6.89 -10.37
CA LEU A 93 -6.64 7.79 -11.53
C LEU A 93 -5.98 7.12 -12.74
N ALA A 94 -5.02 6.21 -12.51
CA ALA A 94 -4.33 5.50 -13.58
C ALA A 94 -5.15 4.32 -14.14
N GLY A 95 -6.07 3.77 -13.35
CA GLY A 95 -6.71 2.49 -13.62
C GLY A 95 -5.77 1.30 -13.40
N THR A 96 -6.32 0.11 -13.60
CA THR A 96 -5.62 -1.18 -13.54
C THR A 96 -6.11 -2.05 -14.71
N PRO A 97 -5.48 -3.20 -14.98
CA PRO A 97 -6.00 -4.12 -16.01
C PRO A 97 -7.46 -4.56 -15.78
N SER A 98 -7.94 -4.52 -14.54
CA SER A 98 -9.29 -4.97 -14.15
C SER A 98 -10.27 -3.81 -13.88
N GLN A 99 -9.80 -2.56 -13.81
CA GLN A 99 -10.62 -1.39 -13.46
C GLN A 99 -10.19 -0.19 -14.31
N THR A 100 -11.12 0.44 -14.99
CA THR A 100 -10.84 1.68 -15.73
C THR A 100 -10.49 2.82 -14.77
N PRO A 101 -9.73 3.84 -15.23
CA PRO A 101 -9.53 5.08 -14.48
C PRO A 101 -10.83 5.66 -13.89
N ASP A 102 -10.80 6.04 -12.61
CA ASP A 102 -11.88 6.74 -11.91
C ASP A 102 -11.31 7.98 -11.19
N PRO A 103 -11.36 9.16 -11.83
CA PRO A 103 -10.99 10.45 -11.23
C PRO A 103 -11.74 10.76 -9.93
N ALA A 104 -13.01 10.40 -9.84
CA ALA A 104 -13.81 10.67 -8.65
C ALA A 104 -13.35 9.80 -7.48
N GLU A 105 -13.00 8.53 -7.71
CA GLU A 105 -12.38 7.67 -6.71
C GLU A 105 -11.02 8.20 -6.28
N ALA A 106 -10.19 8.65 -7.24
CA ALA A 106 -8.91 9.28 -6.95
C ALA A 106 -9.05 10.48 -6.01
N ALA A 107 -10.01 11.38 -6.30
CA ALA A 107 -10.30 12.54 -5.47
C ALA A 107 -10.75 12.16 -4.05
N ARG A 108 -11.57 11.11 -3.91
CA ARG A 108 -12.00 10.61 -2.59
C ARG A 108 -10.79 10.14 -1.77
N TRP A 109 -9.94 9.30 -2.35
CA TRP A 109 -8.76 8.78 -1.67
C TRP A 109 -7.71 9.84 -1.35
N TRP A 110 -7.47 10.79 -2.26
CA TRP A 110 -6.58 11.92 -1.97
C TRP A 110 -7.15 12.88 -0.93
N SER A 111 -8.47 13.05 -0.86
CA SER A 111 -9.09 13.80 0.24
C SER A 111 -8.85 13.14 1.59
N MET A 112 -8.93 11.80 1.67
CA MET A 112 -8.56 11.06 2.88
C MET A 112 -7.07 11.21 3.21
N ALA A 113 -6.20 11.11 2.20
CA ALA A 113 -4.76 11.30 2.37
C ALA A 113 -4.40 12.69 2.89
N ALA A 114 -5.04 13.75 2.37
CA ALA A 114 -4.85 15.13 2.82
C ALA A 114 -5.30 15.30 4.28
N LYS A 115 -6.46 14.77 4.66
CA LYS A 115 -6.94 14.76 6.05
C LYS A 115 -5.99 14.03 7.00
N ALA A 116 -5.29 13.01 6.51
CA ALA A 116 -4.26 12.28 7.24
C ALA A 116 -2.85 12.93 7.17
N GLY A 117 -2.74 14.14 6.60
CA GLY A 117 -1.50 14.91 6.54
C GLY A 117 -0.51 14.50 5.44
N HIS A 118 -0.95 13.79 4.40
CA HIS A 118 -0.06 13.42 3.30
C HIS A 118 0.36 14.64 2.46
N PRO A 119 1.67 14.92 2.32
CA PRO A 119 2.15 16.23 1.83
C PRO A 119 1.82 16.52 0.36
N LEU A 120 1.62 15.48 -0.45
CA LEU A 120 1.33 15.63 -1.89
C LEU A 120 -0.16 15.53 -2.24
N ALA A 121 -1.03 15.25 -1.25
CA ALA A 121 -2.42 14.93 -1.53
C ALA A 121 -3.23 16.15 -1.99
N GLU A 122 -3.06 17.30 -1.33
CA GLU A 122 -3.74 18.55 -1.71
C GLU A 122 -3.34 19.02 -3.12
N MET A 123 -2.04 18.94 -3.44
CA MET A 123 -1.55 19.25 -4.77
C MET A 123 -2.19 18.37 -5.85
N LYS A 124 -2.35 17.07 -5.59
CA LYS A 124 -3.03 16.16 -6.53
C LYS A 124 -4.51 16.48 -6.70
N LEU A 125 -5.20 16.85 -5.64
CA LEU A 125 -6.60 17.30 -5.71
C LEU A 125 -6.76 18.58 -6.54
N GLN A 126 -5.85 19.54 -6.38
CA GLN A 126 -5.86 20.78 -7.16
C GLN A 126 -5.59 20.50 -8.64
N GLN A 127 -4.58 19.68 -8.95
CA GLN A 127 -4.27 19.27 -10.33
C GLN A 127 -5.47 18.60 -11.01
N LEU A 128 -6.16 17.71 -10.30
CA LEU A 128 -7.32 17.01 -10.84
C LEU A 128 -8.47 17.97 -11.18
N LYS A 129 -8.82 18.86 -10.23
CA LYS A 129 -9.88 19.85 -10.42
C LYS A 129 -9.59 20.82 -11.56
N ALA A 130 -8.33 21.25 -11.70
CA ALA A 130 -7.91 22.13 -12.78
C ALA A 130 -8.03 21.45 -14.16
N GLY A 131 -7.73 20.15 -14.23
CA GLY A 131 -7.92 19.35 -15.45
C GLY A 131 -9.38 19.26 -15.88
N ASP A 132 -10.31 19.09 -14.93
CA ASP A 132 -11.75 19.01 -15.20
C ASP A 132 -12.34 20.34 -15.68
N SER A 133 -11.82 21.49 -15.24
CA SER A 133 -12.29 22.83 -15.65
C SER A 133 -11.85 23.27 -17.05
N THR A 134 -11.09 22.43 -17.77
CA THR A 134 -10.55 22.75 -19.11
C THR A 134 -11.23 21.94 -20.22
N GLN A 135 -12.33 21.25 -19.92
CA GLN A 135 -13.20 20.55 -20.88
C GLN A 135 -14.58 21.21 -20.92
#